data_AF-A0A0Q9SA05-F1
#
_entry.id   AF-A0A0Q9SA05-F1
#
_cell.length_a   1.000
_cell.length_b   1.000
_cell.length_c   1.000
_cell.angle_alpha   90.00
_cell.angle_beta   90.00
_cell.angle_gamma   90.00
#
_symmetry.space_group_name_H-M   'P 1'
#
loop_
_entity.id
_entity.type
_entity.pdbx_description
1 polymer ?
#
loop_
_entity_poly.entity_id
_entity_poly.type
_entity_poly.pdbx_seq_one_letter_code
_entity_poly.pdbx_strand_id
1 'polypeptide(L)' 'MWEPRPSLATSAESWLLAGGPHHTVLSKAIGTQEFRDLADILRTELVVIDADTAVPGLQQELRWSAACHRLAARL' A
#
# COMPACT_ATOMS: atom_id res chain seq x y z
N MET A 1 -3.79 9.99 19.38
CA MET A 1 -4.81 9.67 18.35
C MET A 1 -4.30 10.23 17.02
N TRP A 2 -4.57 9.59 15.89
CA TRP A 2 -4.20 10.07 14.56
C TRP A 2 -5.42 10.08 13.63
N GLU A 3 -5.36 10.90 12.59
CA GLU A 3 -6.36 10.92 11.51
C GLU A 3 -5.69 10.37 10.25
N PRO A 4 -6.17 9.23 9.71
CA PRO A 4 -5.59 8.66 8.52
C PRO A 4 -5.98 9.48 7.28
N ARG A 5 -5.02 9.64 6.37
CA ARG A 5 -5.26 10.26 5.06
C ARG A 5 -5.75 9.20 4.07
N PRO A 6 -6.63 9.54 3.11
CA PRO A 6 -7.22 10.87 2.92
C PRO A 6 -8.45 11.12 3.80
N SER A 7 -9.10 10.05 4.25
CA SER A 7 -10.17 10.06 5.25
C SER A 7 -10.25 8.68 5.90
N LEU A 8 -10.88 8.56 7.07
CA LEU A 8 -11.08 7.26 7.73
C LEU A 8 -11.77 6.23 6.81
N ALA A 9 -12.81 6.63 6.09
CA ALA A 9 -13.55 5.73 5.21
C ALA A 9 -12.66 5.22 4.07
N THR A 10 -12.02 6.14 3.33
CA THR A 10 -11.18 5.79 2.19
C THR A 10 -9.95 4.99 2.60
N SER A 11 -9.28 5.36 3.70
CA SER A 11 -8.08 4.66 4.16
C SER A 11 -8.42 3.24 4.64
N ALA A 12 -9.55 3.08 5.35
CA ALA A 12 -9.97 1.77 5.85
C ALA A 12 -10.38 0.84 4.71
N GLU A 13 -11.18 1.32 3.74
CA GLU A 13 -11.55 0.54 2.57
C GLU A 13 -10.33 0.14 1.74
N SER A 14 -9.42 1.09 1.51
CA SER A 14 -8.15 0.85 0.80
C SER A 14 -7.29 -0.21 1.50
N TRP A 15 -7.18 -0.14 2.83
CA TRP A 15 -6.45 -1.12 3.64
C TRP A 15 -7.06 -2.52 3.55
N LEU A 16 -8.39 -2.62 3.63
CA LEU A 16 -9.11 -3.89 3.50
C LEU A 16 -8.97 -4.48 2.10
N LEU A 17 -9.04 -3.66 1.04
CA LEU A 17 -8.85 -4.09 -0.34
C LEU A 17 -7.44 -4.61 -0.59
N ALA A 18 -6.43 -3.97 0.00
CA ALA A 18 -5.04 -4.43 -0.05
C ALA A 18 -4.75 -5.65 0.84
N GLY A 19 -5.73 -6.12 1.64
CA GLY A 19 -5.56 -7.25 2.55
C GLY A 19 -4.70 -6.93 3.78
N GLY A 20 -4.66 -5.66 4.21
CA GLY A 20 -3.83 -5.22 5.32
C GLY A 20 -4.25 -5.85 6.67
N PRO A 21 -3.28 -6.19 7.55
CA PRO A 21 -3.57 -6.79 8.86
C PRO A 21 -4.13 -5.77 9.86
N HIS A 22 -4.72 -6.27 10.95
CA HIS A 22 -5.19 -5.44 12.06
C HIS A 22 -4.03 -4.94 12.96
N HIS A 23 -2.93 -5.69 13.03
CA HIS A 23 -1.72 -5.27 13.72
C HIS A 23 -0.84 -4.45 12.78
N THR A 24 -0.39 -3.29 13.25
CA THR A 24 0.46 -2.36 12.50
C THR A 24 1.67 -1.94 13.34
N VAL A 25 2.69 -1.44 12.66
CA VAL A 25 3.81 -0.74 13.29
C VAL A 25 3.63 0.76 13.04
N LEU A 26 3.53 1.55 14.11
CA LEU A 26 3.46 3.00 14.03
C LEU A 26 4.87 3.60 14.14
N SER A 27 5.25 4.47 13.21
CA SER A 27 6.51 5.22 13.25
C SER A 27 6.29 6.71 13.05
N LYS A 28 7.10 7.52 13.75
CA LYS A 28 7.25 8.97 13.55
C LYS A 28 8.61 9.35 12.96
N ALA A 29 9.55 8.41 12.90
CA ALA A 29 10.91 8.64 12.46
C ALA A 29 11.16 8.19 11.01
N ILE A 30 10.31 7.28 10.50
CA ILE A 30 10.43 6.68 9.17
C ILE A 30 9.29 7.20 8.30
N GLY A 31 9.61 7.69 7.11
CA GLY A 31 8.67 8.19 6.12
C GLY A 31 8.36 7.16 5.03
N THR A 32 7.54 7.57 4.06
CA THR A 32 7.14 6.72 2.94
C THR A 32 8.31 6.38 2.01
N GLN A 33 9.27 7.30 1.84
CA GLN A 33 10.41 7.07 0.93
C GLN A 33 11.28 5.91 1.41
N GLU A 34 11.56 5.81 2.69
CA GLU A 34 12.35 4.73 3.26
C GLU A 34 11.67 3.36 3.07
N PHE A 35 10.33 3.31 3.13
CA PHE A 35 9.58 2.09 2.81
C PHE A 35 9.60 1.76 1.31
N ARG A 36 9.62 2.76 0.41
CA ARG A 36 9.82 2.54 -1.03
C ARG A 36 11.17 1.91 -1.30
N ASP A 37 12.24 2.48 -0.73
CA ASP A 37 13.60 1.97 -0.90
C ASP A 37 13.72 0.54 -0.34
N LEU A 38 13.12 0.26 0.82
CA LEU A 38 13.11 -1.07 1.40
C LEU A 38 12.37 -2.09 0.52
N ALA A 39 11.20 -1.72 0.00
CA ALA A 39 10.39 -2.57 -0.87
C ALA A 39 11.15 -2.94 -2.15
N ASP A 40 11.87 -1.98 -2.74
CA ASP A 40 12.70 -2.19 -3.93
C ASP A 40 13.87 -3.16 -3.64
N ILE A 41 14.58 -2.96 -2.50
CA ILE A 41 15.68 -3.85 -2.07
C ILE A 41 15.18 -5.28 -1.86
N LEU A 42 14.03 -5.42 -1.19
CA LEU A 42 13.43 -6.72 -0.88
C LEU A 42 12.62 -7.32 -2.03
N ARG A 43 12.47 -6.60 -3.15
CA ARG A 43 11.63 -6.96 -4.30
C ARG A 43 10.21 -7.35 -3.88
N THR A 44 9.64 -6.57 -2.97
CA THR A 44 8.32 -6.80 -2.39
C THR A 44 7.38 -5.70 -2.86
N GLU A 45 6.11 -6.05 -3.11
CA GLU A 45 5.08 -5.07 -3.43
C GLU A 45 4.93 -4.05 -2.29
N LEU A 46 4.85 -2.77 -2.64
CA LEU A 46 4.48 -1.71 -1.71
C LEU A 46 3.21 -1.01 -2.19
N VAL A 47 2.19 -1.03 -1.34
CA VAL A 47 0.96 -0.28 -1.53
C VAL A 47 1.00 0.94 -0.62
N VAL A 48 0.86 2.14 -1.19
CA VAL A 48 0.86 3.40 -0.45
C VAL A 48 -0.56 3.96 -0.40
N ILE A 49 -1.03 4.26 0.81
CA ILE A 49 -2.31 4.94 1.06
C ILE A 49 -1.97 6.29 1.70
N ASP A 50 -2.30 7.37 1.00
CA ASP A 50 -1.96 8.75 1.37
C ASP A 50 -3.07 9.75 0.99
N ALA A 51 -2.73 11.03 0.89
CA ALA A 51 -3.69 12.10 0.60
C ALA A 51 -4.33 12.02 -0.80
N ASP A 52 -3.63 11.42 -1.77
CA ASP A 52 -4.04 11.40 -3.18
C ASP A 52 -4.73 10.07 -3.54
N THR A 53 -4.85 9.17 -2.56
CA THR A 53 -5.44 7.84 -2.77
C THR A 53 -6.94 7.93 -3.04
N ALA A 54 -7.37 7.39 -4.18
CA ALA A 54 -8.77 7.14 -4.49
C ALA A 54 -8.99 5.62 -4.65
N VAL A 55 -10.04 5.09 -4.02
CA VAL A 55 -10.35 3.65 -4.01
C VAL A 55 -10.34 3.02 -5.42
N PRO A 56 -10.97 3.62 -6.46
CA PRO A 56 -10.94 3.01 -7.80
C PRO A 56 -9.54 2.95 -8.41
N GLY A 57 -8.70 3.95 -8.15
CA GLY A 57 -7.30 3.97 -8.61
C GLY A 57 -6.49 2.87 -7.95
N LEU A 58 -6.57 2.77 -6.62
CA LEU A 58 -5.89 1.74 -5.85
C LEU A 58 -6.31 0.32 -6.28
N GLN A 59 -7.61 0.07 -6.48
CA GLN A 59 -8.09 -1.23 -6.96
C GLN A 59 -7.48 -1.61 -8.30
N GLN A 60 -7.27 -0.63 -9.17
CA GLN A 60 -6.68 -0.85 -10.48
C GLN A 60 -5.16 -1.12 -10.38
N GLU A 61 -4.46 -0.40 -9.51
CA GLU A 61 -3.04 -0.62 -9.20
C GLU A 61 -2.80 -2.04 -8.65
N LEU A 62 -3.59 -2.49 -7.67
CA LEU A 62 -3.51 -3.84 -7.12
C LEU A 62 -3.69 -4.92 -8.19
N ARG A 63 -4.61 -4.71 -9.14
CA ARG A 63 -4.83 -5.67 -10.25
C ARG A 63 -3.64 -5.75 -11.19
N TRP A 64 -3.05 -4.61 -11.54
CA TRP A 64 -1.87 -4.54 -12.40
C TRP A 64 -0.66 -5.16 -11.71
N SER A 65 -0.40 -4.77 -10.47
CA SER A 65 0.67 -5.31 -9.64
C SER A 65 0.58 -6.83 -9.53
N ALA A 66 -0.60 -7.37 -9.19
CA ALA A 66 -0.81 -8.81 -9.11
C ALA A 66 -0.57 -9.52 -10.45
N ALA A 67 -0.88 -8.89 -11.60
CA ALA A 67 -0.56 -9.44 -12.92
C ALA A 67 0.95 -9.45 -13.19
N CYS A 68 1.65 -8.35 -12.88
CA CYS A 68 3.11 -8.24 -13.00
C CYS A 68 3.82 -9.28 -12.13
N HIS A 69 3.42 -9.46 -10.87
CA HIS A 69 4.01 -10.47 -9.99
C HIS A 69 3.78 -11.90 -10.50
N ARG A 70 2.58 -12.22 -11.00
CA ARG A 70 2.30 -13.54 -11.61
C ARG A 70 3.08 -13.77 -12.90
N LEU A 71 3.38 -12.71 -13.67
CA LEU A 71 4.20 -12.82 -14.87
C LEU A 71 5.67 -13.05 -14.49
N ALA A 72 6.21 -12.25 -13.57
CA ALA A 72 7.58 -12.38 -13.08
C ALA A 72 7.85 -13.75 -12.44
N ALA A 73 6.86 -14.35 -11.75
CA ALA A 73 7.00 -15.68 -11.16
C ALA A 73 7.01 -16.84 -12.20
N ARG A 74 6.72 -16.55 -13.47
CA ARG A 74 6.72 -17.53 -14.57
C ARG A 74 7.90 -17.39 -15.52
N LEU A 75 8.69 -16.32 -15.38
CA LEU A 75 9.94 -16.08 -16.11
C LEU A 75 11.11 -16.54 -15.26
#